data_AF-A0A128EW18-F1
#
_entry.id   AF-A0A128EW18-F1
#
_cell.length_a   1.000
_cell.length_b   1.000
_cell.length_c   1.000
_cell.angle_alpha   90.00
_cell.angle_beta   90.00
_cell.angle_gamma   90.00
#
_symmetry.space_group_name_H-M   'P 1'
#
loop_
_entity.id
_entity.type
_entity.pdbx_description
1 polymer ?
#
loop_
_entity_poly.entity_id
_entity_poly.type
_entity_poly.pdbx_seq_one_letter_code
_entity_poly.pdbx_strand_id
1 'polypeptide(L)'
;MSNFSCYEIAKDFASPILTTIAILISVLIAFKQLSKQHENSLELKKEEIKSKTRIDLFKEINDLLEASNTQVREINSHCFGKKYSNIEMKAAIDHVEFLELMKVFSSALLTVASKVEYHEIVNLKLFRVFRYSLYSIHHDLLALQTEKDRFKVLEKLIELTNDSMMYFGDFQVCMQNMTYGETFNSTVPERVPANKKIKVITNCSENLDALQVYFEKESNWGKSCTKYESEAKEKFSS
;
A
#
# COMPACT_ATOMS: atom_id res chain seq x y z
N MET A 1 49.79 57.27 -51.52
CA MET A 1 48.54 56.49 -51.55
C MET A 1 48.83 55.13 -50.93
N SER A 2 48.42 54.93 -49.69
CA SER A 2 48.70 53.71 -48.93
C SER A 2 47.77 52.58 -49.38
N ASN A 3 48.33 51.51 -49.93
CA ASN A 3 47.63 50.24 -50.09
C ASN A 3 47.49 49.58 -48.72
N PHE A 4 46.47 49.98 -47.95
CA PHE A 4 46.01 49.14 -46.85
C PHE A 4 45.42 47.87 -47.45
N SER A 5 46.14 46.76 -47.29
CA SER A 5 45.66 45.45 -47.70
C SER A 5 44.43 45.10 -46.86
N CYS A 6 43.30 44.75 -47.49
CA CYS A 6 42.10 44.26 -46.80
C CYS A 6 42.40 43.13 -45.80
N TYR A 7 43.54 42.45 -45.95
CA TYR A 7 44.04 41.42 -45.04
C TYR A 7 44.48 41.96 -43.67
N GLU A 8 45.12 43.12 -43.59
CA GLU A 8 45.56 43.70 -42.30
C GLU A 8 44.36 44.22 -41.50
N ILE A 9 43.41 44.86 -42.18
CA ILE A 9 42.14 45.27 -41.59
C ILE A 9 41.37 44.03 -41.09
N ALA A 10 41.23 42.98 -41.92
CA ALA A 10 40.56 41.76 -41.50
C ALA A 10 41.25 41.05 -40.32
N LYS A 11 42.58 41.08 -40.25
CA LYS A 11 43.37 40.49 -39.15
C LYS A 11 43.17 41.23 -37.83
N ASP A 12 43.13 42.56 -37.85
CA ASP A 12 42.95 43.38 -36.65
C ASP A 12 41.52 43.31 -36.10
N PHE A 13 40.52 43.07 -36.96
CA PHE A 13 39.13 42.84 -36.54
C PHE A 13 38.80 41.38 -36.20
N ALA A 14 39.54 40.40 -36.73
CA ALA A 14 39.28 38.97 -36.47
C ALA A 14 39.50 38.57 -35.00
N SER A 15 40.55 39.10 -34.35
CA SER A 15 40.88 38.73 -32.96
C SER A 15 39.83 39.22 -31.93
N PRO A 16 39.35 40.48 -31.98
CA PRO A 16 38.23 40.95 -31.15
C PRO A 16 36.92 40.19 -31.42
N ILE A 17 36.62 39.87 -32.69
CA ILE A 17 35.42 39.13 -33.07
C ILE A 17 35.45 37.71 -32.50
N LEU A 18 36.57 36.98 -32.67
CA LEU A 18 36.75 35.63 -32.11
C LEU A 18 36.63 35.63 -30.58
N THR A 19 37.20 36.64 -29.91
CA THR A 19 37.09 36.79 -28.45
C THR A 19 35.64 36.99 -28.02
N THR A 20 34.90 37.85 -28.74
CA THR A 20 33.48 38.11 -28.48
C THR A 20 32.62 36.86 -28.68
N ILE A 21 32.89 36.08 -29.74
CA ILE A 21 32.23 34.80 -30.00
C ILE A 21 32.55 33.79 -28.89
N ALA A 22 33.80 33.69 -28.46
CA ALA A 22 34.20 32.78 -27.38
C ALA A 22 33.52 33.14 -26.05
N ILE A 23 33.39 34.43 -25.73
CA ILE A 23 32.64 34.91 -24.55
C ILE A 23 31.17 34.51 -24.66
N LEU A 24 30.53 34.76 -25.81
CA LEU A 24 29.13 34.38 -26.03
C LEU A 24 28.91 32.88 -25.89
N ILE A 25 29.77 32.05 -26.48
CA ILE A 25 29.71 30.59 -26.36
C ILE A 25 29.89 30.16 -24.89
N SER A 26 30.83 30.76 -24.17
CA SER A 26 31.08 30.45 -22.76
C SER A 26 29.87 30.79 -21.88
N VAL A 27 29.24 31.94 -22.13
CA VAL A 27 28.01 32.36 -21.46
C VAL A 27 26.86 31.39 -21.76
N LEU A 28 26.68 30.98 -23.02
CA LEU A 28 25.66 30.01 -23.41
C LEU A 28 25.87 28.64 -22.74
N ILE A 29 27.12 28.17 -22.65
CA ILE A 29 27.48 26.93 -21.95
C ILE A 29 27.17 27.06 -20.45
N ALA A 30 27.53 28.17 -19.82
CA ALA A 30 27.24 28.43 -18.41
C ALA A 30 25.74 28.42 -18.12
N PHE A 31 24.93 29.07 -18.96
CA PHE A 31 23.46 29.02 -18.83
C PHE A 31 22.90 27.61 -19.00
N LYS A 32 23.42 26.83 -19.95
CA LYS A 32 23.01 25.42 -20.13
C LYS A 32 23.38 24.57 -18.92
N GLN A 33 24.56 24.79 -18.33
CA GLN A 33 24.98 24.09 -17.11
C GLN A 33 24.11 24.47 -15.91
N LEU A 34 23.82 25.77 -15.72
CA LEU A 34 22.92 26.24 -14.66
C LEU A 34 21.51 25.66 -14.80
N SER A 35 20.96 25.63 -16.02
CA SER A 35 19.67 25.01 -16.28
C SER A 35 19.66 23.52 -15.91
N LYS A 36 20.71 22.79 -16.32
CA LYS A 36 20.85 21.36 -16.00
C LYS A 36 21.03 21.11 -14.49
N GLN A 37 21.79 21.96 -13.80
CA GLN A 37 21.96 21.88 -12.35
C GLN A 37 20.64 22.15 -11.62
N HIS A 38 19.85 23.12 -12.10
CA HIS A 38 18.55 23.42 -11.53
C HIS A 38 17.58 22.25 -11.69
N GLU A 39 17.51 21.66 -12.88
CA GLU A 39 16.70 20.47 -13.17
C GLU A 39 17.09 19.29 -12.26
N ASN A 40 18.37 18.95 -12.20
CA ASN A 40 18.87 17.89 -11.30
C ASN A 40 18.54 18.18 -9.82
N SER A 41 18.65 19.45 -9.38
CA SER A 41 18.32 19.84 -8.01
C SER A 41 16.82 19.69 -7.71
N LEU A 42 15.95 20.00 -8.67
CA LEU A 42 14.51 19.80 -8.56
C LEU A 42 14.16 18.32 -8.46
N GLU A 43 14.79 17.47 -9.28
CA GLU A 43 14.59 16.01 -9.22
C GLU A 43 15.01 15.44 -7.87
N LEU A 44 16.18 15.83 -7.35
CA LEU A 44 16.66 15.40 -6.04
C LEU A 44 15.70 15.81 -4.92
N LYS A 45 15.21 17.06 -4.94
CA LYS A 45 14.21 17.53 -3.97
C LYS A 45 12.91 16.74 -4.06
N LYS A 46 12.47 16.40 -5.28
CA LYS A 46 11.26 15.61 -5.48
C LYS A 46 11.40 14.20 -4.89
N GLU A 47 12.53 13.53 -5.11
CA GLU A 47 12.78 12.21 -4.55
C GLU A 47 12.98 12.24 -3.03
N GLU A 48 13.61 13.29 -2.49
CA GLU A 48 13.70 13.52 -1.05
C GLU A 48 12.30 13.67 -0.42
N ILE A 49 11.44 14.50 -1.01
CA ILE A 49 10.05 14.68 -0.55
C ILE A 49 9.28 13.37 -0.62
N LYS A 50 9.38 12.62 -1.73
CA LYS A 50 8.71 11.31 -1.85
C LYS A 50 9.20 10.31 -0.81
N SER A 51 10.52 10.24 -0.59
CA SER A 51 11.12 9.34 0.41
C SER A 51 10.63 9.69 1.81
N LYS A 52 10.68 10.98 2.17
CA LYS A 52 10.17 11.47 3.45
C LYS A 52 8.68 11.15 3.64
N THR A 53 7.84 11.43 2.63
CA THR A 53 6.41 11.11 2.67
C THR A 53 6.16 9.61 2.84
N ARG A 54 6.95 8.74 2.17
CA ARG A 54 6.86 7.27 2.36
C ARG A 54 7.20 6.87 3.79
N ILE A 55 8.25 7.45 4.37
CA ILE A 55 8.68 7.18 5.75
C ILE A 55 7.61 7.62 6.77
N ASP A 56 7.09 8.84 6.62
CA ASP A 56 6.09 9.38 7.53
C ASP A 56 4.80 8.56 7.46
N LEU A 57 4.37 8.21 6.24
CA LEU A 57 3.22 7.34 6.02
C LEU A 57 3.44 5.94 6.59
N PHE A 58 4.61 5.35 6.39
CA PHE A 58 4.94 4.04 6.94
C PHE A 58 4.78 4.04 8.46
N LYS A 59 5.36 5.02 9.16
CA LYS A 59 5.25 5.13 10.61
C LYS A 59 3.80 5.23 11.05
N GLU A 60 3.05 6.14 10.44
CA GLU A 60 1.65 6.37 10.78
C GLU A 60 0.78 5.12 10.57
N ILE A 61 0.90 4.47 9.41
CA ILE A 61 0.16 3.23 9.11
C ILE A 61 0.63 2.10 10.03
N ASN A 62 1.93 1.98 10.30
CA ASN A 62 2.48 0.90 11.12
C ASN A 62 2.00 1.00 12.58
N ASP A 63 1.98 2.21 13.15
CA ASP A 63 1.45 2.42 14.50
C ASP A 63 -0.04 2.03 14.58
N LEU A 64 -0.81 2.40 13.54
CA LEU A 64 -2.21 2.01 13.44
C LEU A 64 -2.40 0.50 13.27
N LEU A 65 -1.58 -0.13 12.42
CA LEU A 65 -1.59 -1.58 12.22
C LEU A 65 -1.29 -2.30 13.53
N GLU A 66 -0.27 -1.88 14.30
CA GLU A 66 0.08 -2.53 15.57
C GLU A 66 -1.05 -2.40 16.60
N ALA A 67 -1.66 -1.22 16.71
CA ALA A 67 -2.80 -0.99 17.60
C ALA A 67 -4.00 -1.87 17.23
N SER A 68 -4.37 -1.91 15.94
CA SER A 68 -5.47 -2.77 15.45
C SER A 68 -5.12 -4.26 15.57
N ASN A 69 -3.88 -4.64 15.26
CA ASN A 69 -3.41 -6.02 15.34
C ASN A 69 -3.43 -6.54 16.79
N THR A 70 -3.11 -5.68 17.75
CA THR A 70 -3.20 -6.02 19.19
C THR A 70 -4.64 -6.38 19.57
N GLN A 71 -5.63 -5.58 19.15
CA GLN A 71 -7.04 -5.89 19.41
C GLN A 71 -7.46 -7.21 18.73
N VAL A 72 -7.07 -7.43 17.47
CA VAL A 72 -7.36 -8.69 16.76
C VAL A 72 -6.71 -9.88 17.46
N ARG A 73 -5.48 -9.75 17.94
CA ARG A 73 -4.74 -10.79 18.66
C ARG A 73 -5.36 -11.12 20.01
N GLU A 74 -5.88 -10.12 20.74
CA GLU A 74 -6.61 -10.35 21.99
C GLU A 74 -7.88 -11.17 21.76
N ILE A 75 -8.67 -10.80 20.74
CA ILE A 75 -9.86 -11.55 20.33
C ILE A 75 -9.50 -12.98 19.93
N ASN A 76 -8.45 -13.14 19.12
CA ASN A 76 -7.95 -14.45 18.70
C ASN A 76 -7.55 -15.29 19.90
N SER A 77 -6.75 -14.73 20.82
CA SER A 77 -6.28 -15.42 22.03
C SER A 77 -7.43 -15.85 22.94
N HIS A 78 -8.43 -14.98 23.11
CA HIS A 78 -9.66 -15.30 23.83
C HIS A 78 -10.40 -16.48 23.19
N CYS A 79 -10.60 -16.43 21.87
CA CYS A 79 -11.29 -17.49 21.13
C CYS A 79 -10.51 -18.82 21.16
N PHE A 80 -9.19 -18.78 21.01
CA PHE A 80 -8.33 -19.96 21.13
C PHE A 80 -8.39 -20.55 22.54
N GLY A 81 -8.26 -19.72 23.58
CA GLY A 81 -8.42 -20.14 24.97
C GLY A 81 -9.76 -20.83 25.18
N LYS A 82 -10.84 -20.25 24.65
CA LYS A 82 -12.18 -20.85 24.74
C LYS A 82 -12.30 -22.17 23.99
N LYS A 83 -11.72 -22.28 22.80
CA LYS A 83 -11.75 -23.52 21.99
C LYS A 83 -11.00 -24.68 22.65
N TYR A 84 -9.90 -24.42 23.35
CA TYR A 84 -8.97 -25.46 23.84
C TYR A 84 -8.89 -25.59 25.37
N SER A 85 -9.62 -24.78 26.15
CA SER A 85 -9.56 -24.80 27.63
C SER A 85 -10.23 -26.00 28.29
N ASN A 86 -11.17 -26.69 27.63
CA ASN A 86 -11.83 -27.87 28.18
C ASN A 86 -11.83 -29.03 27.18
N ILE A 87 -11.10 -30.10 27.51
CA ILE A 87 -10.99 -31.33 26.71
C ILE A 87 -12.36 -32.03 26.56
N GLU A 88 -13.27 -31.82 27.51
CA GLU A 88 -14.56 -32.54 27.58
C GLU A 88 -15.78 -31.69 27.18
N MET A 89 -15.64 -30.36 27.09
CA MET A 89 -16.73 -29.49 26.62
C MET A 89 -16.15 -28.40 25.73
N LYS A 90 -16.44 -28.50 24.42
CA LYS A 90 -16.30 -27.37 23.49
C LYS A 90 -17.09 -26.21 24.11
N ALA A 91 -16.44 -25.12 24.51
CA ALA A 91 -17.14 -23.93 24.97
C ALA A 91 -17.59 -23.12 23.74
N ALA A 92 -18.89 -22.95 23.57
CA ALA A 92 -19.43 -22.14 22.48
C ALA A 92 -19.33 -20.64 22.81
N ILE A 93 -19.17 -19.79 21.79
CA ILE A 93 -19.29 -18.34 21.97
C ILE A 93 -20.77 -17.97 22.02
N ASP A 94 -21.22 -17.31 23.08
CA ASP A 94 -22.62 -16.90 23.12
C ASP A 94 -22.87 -15.69 22.19
N HIS A 95 -24.13 -15.34 21.98
CA HIS A 95 -24.47 -14.28 21.03
C HIS A 95 -24.05 -12.88 21.52
N VAL A 96 -24.15 -12.61 22.82
CA VAL A 96 -23.79 -11.31 23.40
C VAL A 96 -22.29 -11.12 23.32
N GLU A 97 -21.53 -12.13 23.76
CA GLU A 97 -20.07 -12.17 23.65
C GLU A 97 -19.62 -12.01 22.19
N PHE A 98 -20.26 -12.71 21.24
CA PHE A 98 -19.94 -12.55 19.82
C PHE A 98 -20.14 -11.11 19.34
N LEU A 99 -21.24 -10.45 19.71
CA LEU A 99 -21.49 -9.06 19.28
C LEU A 99 -20.45 -8.08 19.84
N GLU A 100 -19.97 -8.30 21.07
CA GLU A 100 -18.91 -7.50 21.66
C GLU A 100 -17.58 -7.68 20.91
N LEU A 101 -17.16 -8.93 20.70
CA LEU A 101 -15.92 -9.23 19.95
C LEU A 101 -16.01 -8.73 18.51
N MET A 102 -17.15 -8.94 17.84
CA MET A 102 -17.40 -8.47 16.48
C MET A 102 -17.27 -6.95 16.40
N LYS A 103 -17.82 -6.19 17.34
CA LYS A 103 -17.72 -4.72 17.34
C LYS A 103 -16.27 -4.27 17.39
N VAL A 104 -15.47 -4.84 18.30
CA VAL A 104 -14.04 -4.52 18.42
C VAL A 104 -13.30 -4.90 17.14
N PHE A 105 -13.53 -6.12 16.63
CA PHE A 105 -12.86 -6.61 15.43
C PHE A 105 -13.21 -5.78 14.19
N SER A 106 -14.49 -5.49 13.96
CA SER A 106 -14.94 -4.60 12.88
C SER A 106 -14.29 -3.22 12.99
N SER A 107 -14.23 -2.65 14.18
CA SER A 107 -13.59 -1.34 14.39
C SER A 107 -12.09 -1.37 14.07
N ALA A 108 -11.39 -2.44 14.44
CA ALA A 108 -9.96 -2.61 14.16
C ALA A 108 -9.68 -2.69 12.65
N LEU A 109 -10.49 -3.48 11.93
CA LEU A 109 -10.38 -3.64 10.47
C LEU A 109 -10.72 -2.34 9.73
N LEU A 110 -11.85 -1.72 10.05
CA LEU A 110 -12.35 -0.55 9.32
C LEU A 110 -11.46 0.69 9.54
N THR A 111 -10.88 0.86 10.73
CA THR A 111 -9.94 1.96 10.98
C THR A 111 -8.72 1.87 10.07
N VAL A 112 -8.11 0.68 9.96
CA VAL A 112 -6.97 0.44 9.07
C VAL A 112 -7.38 0.61 7.61
N ALA A 113 -8.49 -0.02 7.19
CA ALA A 113 -8.97 0.04 5.82
C ALA A 113 -9.21 1.48 5.34
N SER A 114 -9.84 2.31 6.19
CA SER A 114 -10.13 3.71 5.89
C SER A 114 -8.84 4.54 5.79
N LYS A 115 -7.86 4.29 6.67
CA LYS A 115 -6.57 4.98 6.61
C LYS A 115 -5.78 4.64 5.35
N VAL A 116 -5.77 3.36 4.97
CA VAL A 116 -5.13 2.90 3.74
C VAL A 116 -5.81 3.49 2.51
N GLU A 117 -7.14 3.54 2.48
CA GLU A 117 -7.89 4.16 1.38
C GLU A 117 -7.47 5.61 1.12
N TYR A 118 -7.31 6.39 2.19
CA TYR A 118 -6.90 7.80 2.09
C TYR A 118 -5.51 7.98 1.45
N HIS A 119 -4.66 6.95 1.51
CA HIS A 119 -3.29 6.98 0.99
C HIS A 119 -3.07 6.04 -0.22
N GLU A 120 -4.14 5.57 -0.86
CA GLU A 120 -4.07 4.56 -1.93
C GLU A 120 -3.18 5.01 -3.11
N ILE A 121 -3.06 6.32 -3.36
CA ILE A 121 -2.21 6.87 -4.44
C ILE A 121 -0.72 6.53 -4.30
N VAL A 122 -0.23 6.22 -3.09
CA VAL A 122 1.19 5.93 -2.85
C VAL A 122 1.60 4.61 -3.51
N ASN A 123 0.76 3.59 -3.42
CA ASN A 123 0.91 2.34 -4.15
C ASN A 123 -0.48 1.72 -4.38
N LEU A 124 -1.08 2.12 -5.51
CA LEU A 124 -2.48 1.86 -5.82
C LEU A 124 -2.86 0.37 -5.68
N LYS A 125 -2.09 -0.52 -6.29
CA LYS A 125 -2.40 -1.96 -6.30
C LYS A 125 -2.26 -2.56 -4.91
N LEU A 126 -1.13 -2.32 -4.23
CA LEU A 126 -0.86 -2.89 -2.91
C LEU A 126 -1.91 -2.44 -1.89
N PHE A 127 -2.18 -1.14 -1.84
CA PHE A 127 -3.11 -0.55 -0.87
C PHE A 127 -4.54 -1.01 -1.14
N ARG A 128 -4.95 -1.08 -2.41
CA ARG A 128 -6.27 -1.58 -2.80
C ARG A 128 -6.46 -3.05 -2.44
N VAL A 129 -5.51 -3.91 -2.82
CA VAL A 129 -5.57 -5.35 -2.51
C VAL A 129 -5.65 -5.58 -1.00
N PHE A 130 -4.80 -4.88 -0.23
CA PHE A 130 -4.84 -4.98 1.22
C PHE A 130 -6.19 -4.53 1.77
N ARG A 131 -6.69 -3.36 1.36
CA ARG A 131 -8.00 -2.87 1.77
C ARG A 131 -9.14 -3.83 1.44
N TYR A 132 -9.17 -4.41 0.24
CA TYR A 132 -10.17 -5.39 -0.17
C TYR A 132 -10.08 -6.68 0.64
N SER A 133 -8.88 -7.09 1.05
CA SER A 133 -8.72 -8.22 1.98
C SER A 133 -9.42 -7.94 3.32
N LEU A 134 -9.30 -6.73 3.86
CA LEU A 134 -9.96 -6.34 5.12
C LEU A 134 -11.47 -6.25 4.96
N TYR A 135 -11.97 -5.72 3.84
CA TYR A 135 -13.41 -5.71 3.56
C TYR A 135 -13.98 -7.11 3.36
N SER A 136 -13.23 -8.02 2.72
CA SER A 136 -13.63 -9.42 2.60
C SER A 136 -13.80 -10.06 3.97
N ILE A 137 -12.83 -9.88 4.87
CA ILE A 137 -12.90 -10.40 6.24
C ILE A 137 -14.07 -9.75 6.99
N HIS A 138 -14.23 -8.43 6.89
CA HIS A 138 -15.30 -7.71 7.57
C HIS A 138 -16.70 -8.17 7.11
N HIS A 139 -16.87 -8.40 5.81
CA HIS A 139 -18.11 -8.93 5.24
C HIS A 139 -18.42 -10.33 5.81
N ASP A 140 -17.43 -11.22 5.84
CA ASP A 140 -17.59 -12.57 6.37
C ASP A 140 -17.86 -12.55 7.89
N LEU A 141 -17.24 -11.63 8.62
CA LEU A 141 -17.52 -11.38 10.04
C LEU A 141 -18.99 -10.98 10.27
N LEU A 142 -19.52 -10.06 9.47
CA LEU A 142 -20.92 -9.64 9.57
C LEU A 142 -21.90 -10.78 9.26
N ALA A 143 -21.56 -11.68 8.33
CA ALA A 143 -22.39 -12.83 8.00
C ALA A 143 -22.60 -13.77 9.21
N LEU A 144 -21.62 -13.86 10.13
CA LEU A 144 -21.70 -14.69 11.33
C LEU A 144 -22.79 -14.24 12.32
N GLN A 145 -23.32 -13.02 12.20
CA GLN A 145 -24.46 -12.57 13.01
C GLN A 145 -25.69 -13.48 12.83
N THR A 146 -25.87 -13.99 11.62
CA THR A 146 -27.04 -14.82 11.25
C THR A 146 -26.82 -16.31 11.43
N GLU A 147 -25.57 -16.74 11.65
CA GLU A 147 -25.25 -18.14 11.91
C GLU A 147 -25.94 -18.60 13.20
N LYS A 148 -26.43 -19.83 13.28
CA LYS A 148 -27.07 -20.34 14.51
C LYS A 148 -26.09 -21.19 15.31
N ASP A 149 -25.20 -21.90 14.62
CA ASP A 149 -24.20 -22.74 15.25
C ASP A 149 -23.09 -21.90 15.89
N ARG A 150 -23.16 -21.77 17.21
CA ARG A 150 -22.22 -21.00 18.01
C ARG A 150 -20.81 -21.62 18.06
N PHE A 151 -20.66 -22.92 17.82
CA PHE A 151 -19.33 -23.52 17.65
C PHE A 151 -18.71 -23.08 16.34
N LYS A 152 -19.49 -23.12 15.27
CA LYS A 152 -19.06 -22.65 13.96
C LYS A 152 -18.70 -21.17 13.96
N VAL A 153 -19.43 -20.33 14.70
CA VAL A 153 -19.05 -18.92 14.88
C VAL A 153 -17.69 -18.77 15.56
N LEU A 154 -17.44 -19.51 16.65
CA LEU A 154 -16.14 -19.49 17.32
C LEU A 154 -15.00 -19.91 16.38
N GLU A 155 -15.18 -21.00 15.63
CA GLU A 155 -14.18 -21.47 14.68
C GLU A 155 -13.93 -20.45 13.57
N LYS A 156 -14.99 -19.86 13.01
CA LYS A 156 -14.87 -18.84 11.97
C LYS A 156 -14.23 -17.56 12.49
N LEU A 157 -14.51 -17.16 13.73
CA LEU A 157 -13.89 -15.98 14.32
C LEU A 157 -12.37 -16.18 14.50
N ILE A 158 -11.94 -17.39 14.87
CA ILE A 158 -10.51 -17.76 14.91
C ILE A 158 -9.88 -17.68 13.52
N GLU A 159 -10.53 -18.23 12.49
CA GLU A 159 -10.06 -18.16 11.11
C GLU A 159 -9.90 -16.71 10.63
N LEU A 160 -10.95 -15.90 10.79
CA LEU A 160 -10.95 -14.50 10.33
C LEU A 160 -9.91 -13.63 11.05
N THR A 161 -9.73 -13.83 12.36
CA THR A 161 -8.69 -13.12 13.12
C THR A 161 -7.29 -13.56 12.70
N ASN A 162 -7.06 -14.86 12.44
CA ASN A 162 -5.79 -15.35 11.88
C ASN A 162 -5.50 -14.72 10.52
N ASP A 163 -6.47 -14.74 9.59
CA ASP A 163 -6.31 -14.15 8.27
C ASP A 163 -5.99 -12.65 8.35
N SER A 164 -6.64 -11.93 9.26
CA SER A 164 -6.38 -10.51 9.50
C SER A 164 -4.95 -10.25 9.96
N MET A 165 -4.49 -10.99 10.98
CA MET A 165 -3.12 -10.86 11.50
C MET A 165 -2.09 -11.18 10.40
N MET A 166 -2.36 -12.18 9.56
CA MET A 166 -1.49 -12.52 8.42
C MET A 166 -1.44 -11.40 7.38
N TYR A 167 -2.58 -10.84 6.98
CA TYR A 167 -2.60 -9.74 6.00
C TYR A 167 -2.00 -8.45 6.57
N PHE A 168 -2.20 -8.17 7.86
CA PHE A 168 -1.52 -7.05 8.54
C PHE A 168 0.00 -7.20 8.46
N GLY A 169 0.53 -8.38 8.80
CA GLY A 169 1.96 -8.67 8.71
C GLY A 169 2.50 -8.60 7.28
N ASP A 170 1.80 -9.21 6.32
CA ASP A 170 2.18 -9.18 4.90
C ASP A 170 2.27 -7.73 4.37
N PHE A 171 1.26 -6.91 4.68
CA PHE A 171 1.22 -5.51 4.26
C PHE A 171 2.31 -4.67 4.94
N GLN A 172 2.56 -4.90 6.24
CA GLN A 172 3.65 -4.26 6.97
C GLN A 172 5.01 -4.57 6.35
N VAL A 173 5.28 -5.83 5.99
CA VAL A 173 6.51 -6.25 5.29
C VAL A 173 6.64 -5.54 3.93
N CYS A 174 5.56 -5.49 3.15
CA CYS A 174 5.56 -4.80 1.86
C CYS A 174 5.88 -3.31 2.01
N MET A 175 5.25 -2.65 2.99
CA MET A 175 5.46 -1.23 3.28
C MET A 175 6.88 -0.96 3.78
N GLN A 176 7.42 -1.83 4.65
CA GLN A 176 8.80 -1.73 5.15
C GLN A 176 9.81 -1.84 4.01
N ASN A 177 9.66 -2.84 3.13
CA ASN A 177 10.54 -3.02 1.98
C ASN A 177 10.46 -1.86 1.00
N MET A 178 9.25 -1.33 0.74
CA MET A 178 9.05 -0.17 -0.13
C MET A 178 9.66 1.13 0.44
N THR A 179 9.72 1.25 1.76
CA THR A 179 10.18 2.46 2.45
C THR A 179 11.69 2.44 2.69
N TYR A 180 12.25 1.30 3.07
CA TYR A 180 13.61 1.19 3.56
C TYR A 180 14.51 0.26 2.74
N GLY A 181 13.93 -0.57 1.87
CA GLY A 181 14.67 -1.67 1.25
C GLY A 181 15.84 -1.21 0.38
N GLU A 182 15.61 -0.16 -0.42
CA GLU A 182 16.65 0.46 -1.23
C GLU A 182 17.70 1.17 -0.36
N THR A 183 17.27 1.88 0.69
CA THR A 183 18.16 2.66 1.57
C THR A 183 19.16 1.77 2.30
N PHE A 184 18.75 0.61 2.78
CA PHE A 184 19.61 -0.32 3.51
C PHE A 184 20.11 -1.49 2.66
N ASN A 185 19.80 -1.50 1.35
CA ASN A 185 20.14 -2.58 0.42
C ASN A 185 19.78 -3.97 0.99
N SER A 186 18.58 -4.09 1.56
CA SER A 186 18.11 -5.30 2.25
C SER A 186 16.60 -5.36 2.21
N THR A 187 16.04 -6.57 2.19
CA THR A 187 14.59 -6.80 2.18
C THR A 187 14.20 -7.82 3.23
N VAL A 188 13.10 -7.56 3.92
CA VAL A 188 12.43 -8.56 4.76
C VAL A 188 11.78 -9.60 3.84
N PRO A 189 12.02 -10.90 4.05
CA PRO A 189 11.44 -11.95 3.21
C PRO A 189 9.93 -11.99 3.34
N GLU A 190 9.28 -12.35 2.23
CA GLU A 190 7.83 -12.57 2.19
C GLU A 190 7.44 -13.82 2.99
N ARG A 191 6.22 -13.84 3.51
CA ARG A 191 5.69 -15.00 4.22
C ARG A 191 5.49 -16.17 3.26
N VAL A 192 6.00 -17.35 3.64
CA VAL A 192 5.77 -18.60 2.91
C VAL A 192 4.75 -19.44 3.69
N PRO A 193 3.49 -19.55 3.24
CA PRO A 193 2.47 -20.28 3.96
C PRO A 193 2.70 -21.78 3.81
N ALA A 194 2.56 -22.52 4.91
CA ALA A 194 2.59 -23.99 4.88
C ALA A 194 1.50 -24.57 3.97
N ASN A 195 0.33 -23.92 3.94
CA ASN A 195 -0.76 -24.25 3.03
C ASN A 195 -0.80 -23.25 1.86
N LYS A 196 -0.52 -23.73 0.65
CA LYS A 196 -0.50 -22.93 -0.60
C LYS A 196 -1.85 -22.30 -0.98
N LYS A 197 -2.95 -22.72 -0.33
CA LYS A 197 -4.28 -22.10 -0.53
C LYS A 197 -4.43 -20.77 0.20
N ILE A 198 -3.63 -20.54 1.24
CA ILE A 198 -3.65 -19.28 2.00
C ILE A 198 -3.08 -18.18 1.10
N LYS A 199 -3.82 -17.10 0.97
CA LYS A 199 -3.39 -15.94 0.18
C LYS A 199 -2.31 -15.17 0.95
N VAL A 200 -1.35 -14.63 0.22
CA VAL A 200 -0.23 -13.87 0.78
C VAL A 200 -0.13 -12.58 0.00
N ILE A 201 -0.20 -11.44 0.69
CA ILE A 201 -0.05 -10.14 0.05
C ILE A 201 1.45 -9.89 -0.14
N THR A 202 1.86 -9.67 -1.38
CA THR A 202 3.25 -9.33 -1.72
C THR A 202 3.26 -8.15 -2.66
N ASN A 203 4.32 -7.32 -2.65
CA ASN A 203 4.42 -6.16 -3.54
C ASN A 203 4.90 -6.55 -4.96
N CYS A 204 4.49 -7.71 -5.45
CA CYS A 204 4.72 -8.18 -6.80
C CYS A 204 3.48 -7.90 -7.66
N SER A 205 3.64 -7.24 -8.81
CA SER A 205 2.49 -6.83 -9.64
C SER A 205 1.59 -8.01 -10.04
N GLU A 206 2.16 -9.14 -10.45
CA GLU A 206 1.38 -10.30 -10.90
C GLU A 206 0.56 -10.91 -9.75
N ASN A 207 1.15 -11.00 -8.56
CA ASN A 207 0.45 -11.49 -7.38
C ASN A 207 -0.67 -10.51 -6.97
N LEU A 208 -0.39 -9.20 -6.99
CA LEU A 208 -1.40 -8.18 -6.67
C LEU A 208 -2.57 -8.22 -7.65
N ASP A 209 -2.32 -8.39 -8.95
CA ASP A 209 -3.38 -8.50 -9.96
C ASP A 209 -4.25 -9.75 -9.70
N ALA A 210 -3.64 -10.89 -9.38
CA ALA A 210 -4.36 -12.12 -9.04
C ALA A 210 -5.19 -11.97 -7.76
N LEU A 211 -4.64 -11.35 -6.72
CA LEU A 211 -5.34 -11.11 -5.45
C LEU A 211 -6.48 -10.10 -5.62
N GLN A 212 -6.28 -9.06 -6.43
CA GLN A 212 -7.32 -8.09 -6.72
C GLN A 212 -8.52 -8.77 -7.37
N VAL A 213 -8.29 -9.60 -8.41
CA VAL A 213 -9.34 -10.40 -9.05
C VAL A 213 -10.05 -11.30 -8.04
N TYR A 214 -9.29 -11.99 -7.18
CA TYR A 214 -9.85 -12.85 -6.15
C TYR A 214 -10.77 -12.09 -5.20
N PHE A 215 -10.32 -10.97 -4.62
CA PHE A 215 -11.14 -10.23 -3.67
C PHE A 215 -12.32 -9.53 -4.33
N GLU A 216 -12.17 -8.98 -5.53
CA GLU A 216 -13.25 -8.31 -6.27
C GLU A 216 -14.33 -9.26 -6.79
N LYS A 217 -13.97 -10.50 -7.17
CA LYS A 217 -14.89 -11.39 -7.91
C LYS A 217 -15.17 -12.73 -7.26
N GLU A 218 -14.20 -13.28 -6.53
CA GLU A 218 -14.28 -14.66 -6.03
C GLU A 218 -14.64 -14.74 -4.55
N SER A 219 -14.24 -13.74 -3.76
CA SER A 219 -14.59 -13.62 -2.35
C SER A 219 -16.11 -13.45 -2.17
N ASN A 220 -16.61 -13.78 -0.97
CA ASN A 220 -18.03 -13.56 -0.65
C ASN A 220 -18.40 -12.08 -0.76
N TRP A 221 -17.51 -11.20 -0.29
CA TRP A 221 -17.69 -9.76 -0.42
C TRP A 221 -17.79 -9.31 -1.88
N GLY A 222 -16.84 -9.72 -2.72
CA GLY A 222 -16.81 -9.36 -4.15
C GLY A 222 -18.04 -9.86 -4.92
N LYS A 223 -18.48 -11.09 -4.63
CA LYS A 223 -19.73 -11.65 -5.17
C LYS A 223 -20.95 -10.84 -4.74
N SER A 224 -21.03 -10.46 -3.46
CA SER A 224 -22.10 -9.60 -2.93
C SER A 224 -22.10 -8.22 -3.60
N CYS A 225 -20.93 -7.57 -3.73
CA CYS A 225 -20.80 -6.28 -4.42
C CYS A 225 -21.29 -6.37 -5.87
N THR A 226 -20.84 -7.36 -6.62
CA THR A 226 -21.27 -7.58 -8.02
C THR A 226 -22.78 -7.76 -8.12
N LYS A 227 -23.38 -8.52 -7.20
CA LYS A 227 -24.82 -8.71 -7.12
C LYS A 227 -25.54 -7.39 -6.86
N TYR A 228 -25.15 -6.63 -5.83
CA TYR A 228 -25.79 -5.37 -5.48
C TYR A 228 -25.65 -4.30 -6.56
N GLU A 229 -24.51 -4.23 -7.24
CA GLU A 229 -24.33 -3.33 -8.38
C GLU A 229 -25.24 -3.70 -9.55
N SER A 230 -25.45 -5.00 -9.81
CA SER A 230 -26.34 -5.47 -10.86
C SER A 230 -27.80 -5.12 -10.54
N GLU A 231 -28.23 -5.38 -9.30
CA GLU A 231 -29.58 -5.02 -8.80
C GLU A 231 -29.80 -3.49 -8.85
N ALA A 232 -28.80 -2.70 -8.49
CA ALA A 232 -28.87 -1.24 -8.57
C ALA A 232 -28.98 -0.76 -10.03
N LYS A 233 -28.20 -1.33 -10.96
CA LYS A 233 -28.29 -1.01 -12.38
C LYS A 233 -29.67 -1.34 -12.94
N GLU A 234 -30.22 -2.50 -12.62
CA GLU A 234 -31.58 -2.88 -13.05
C GLU A 234 -32.64 -1.91 -12.52
N LYS A 235 -32.49 -1.47 -11.26
CA LYS A 235 -33.47 -0.59 -10.60
C LYS A 235 -33.41 0.88 -11.04
N PHE A 236 -32.23 1.38 -11.43
CA PHE A 236 -31.99 2.81 -11.66
C PHE A 236 -31.54 3.17 -13.08
N SER A 237 -31.39 2.20 -13.99
CA SER A 237 -31.06 2.46 -15.40
C SER A 237 -32.29 2.53 -16.32
N SER A 238 -33.49 2.60 -15.74
CA SER A 238 -34.77 2.77 -16.43
C SER A 238 -35.26 4.21 -16.38
#